data_AF-A0A9W7DDJ3-F1
#
_entry.id   AF-A0A9W7DDJ3-F1
#
_cell.length_a   1.000
_cell.length_b   1.000
_cell.length_c   1.000
_cell.angle_alpha   90.00
_cell.angle_beta   90.00
_cell.angle_gamma   90.00
#
_symmetry.space_group_name_H-M   'P 1'
#
loop_
_entity.id
_entity.type
_entity.pdbx_description
1 polymer ?
#
loop_
_entity_poly.entity_id
_entity_poly.type
_entity_poly.pdbx_seq_one_letter_code
_entity_poly.pdbx_strand_id
1 'polypeptide(L)'
;MSLQSIKFNEKDATLSILNQLLVPYQTVYLNITSMAPPLNQNDNETTNSTQHFSGYDAIKGMYTRGAPAIMLVGVFSIIVELNAVINENKNDWQYNLSNIPIFKKQLIQRIDKLITSRPTAVNLLNGCNEVKQIISNFKETDLKQLYKQLLKFSTQLYKDDLESNLKIGKNGVDYIYKSLAEEGFKGDFSVMTICNTGSLATSGHGTALGIIRSLHERSTQQSESQSDADDQFKLSHVQHGFIPN
;
A
#
# COMPACT_ATOMS: atom_id res chain seq x y z
N MET A 1 -4.07 9.44 16.62
CA MET A 1 -3.89 8.20 15.82
C MET A 1 -3.84 8.57 14.35
N SER A 2 -2.87 8.04 13.60
CA SER A 2 -2.76 8.29 12.16
C SER A 2 -3.86 7.55 11.40
N LEU A 3 -4.41 8.19 10.36
CA LEU A 3 -5.42 7.58 9.51
C LEU A 3 -4.78 6.45 8.68
N GLN A 4 -5.32 5.23 8.80
CA GLN A 4 -4.89 4.07 8.04
C GLN A 4 -5.58 4.05 6.68
N SER A 5 -4.80 4.08 5.60
CA SER A 5 -5.31 4.02 4.22
C SER A 5 -5.75 2.62 3.80
N ILE A 6 -5.15 1.59 4.40
CA ILE A 6 -5.39 0.18 4.11
C ILE A 6 -5.74 -0.53 5.42
N LYS A 7 -6.88 -1.21 5.45
CA LYS A 7 -7.30 -2.06 6.57
C LYS A 7 -7.49 -3.47 6.05
N PHE A 8 -6.49 -4.32 6.26
CA PHE A 8 -6.56 -5.73 5.95
C PHE A 8 -6.68 -6.55 7.23
N ASN A 9 -7.72 -7.38 7.33
CA ASN A 9 -7.89 -8.33 8.43
C ASN A 9 -7.44 -9.71 7.95
N GLU A 10 -6.33 -10.20 8.50
CA GLU A 10 -5.73 -11.48 8.13
C GLU A 10 -6.61 -12.69 8.48
N LYS A 11 -7.41 -12.62 9.56
CA LYS A 11 -8.25 -13.74 10.01
C LYS A 11 -9.43 -13.98 9.07
N ASP A 12 -10.09 -12.89 8.69
CA ASP A 12 -11.30 -12.93 7.87
C ASP A 12 -11.00 -12.68 6.38
N ALA A 13 -9.73 -12.42 6.04
CA ALA A 13 -9.28 -12.03 4.70
C ALA A 13 -10.11 -10.90 4.07
N THR A 14 -10.51 -9.92 4.89
CA THR A 14 -11.27 -8.75 4.44
C THR A 14 -10.36 -7.55 4.22
N LEU A 15 -10.65 -6.78 3.18
CA LEU A 15 -9.92 -5.58 2.81
C LEU A 15 -10.87 -4.38 2.72
N SER A 16 -10.61 -3.34 3.51
CA SER A 16 -11.23 -2.04 3.35
C SER A 16 -10.16 -0.98 3.10
N ILE A 17 -10.40 -0.08 2.15
CA ILE A 17 -9.50 1.03 1.84
C ILE A 17 -10.15 2.36 2.18
N LEU A 18 -9.36 3.35 2.58
CA LEU A 18 -9.84 4.71 2.72
C LEU A 18 -10.11 5.31 1.33
N ASN A 19 -11.29 5.90 1.14
CA ASN A 19 -11.59 6.67 -0.06
C ASN A 19 -10.81 8.00 -0.05
N GLN A 20 -9.65 8.02 -0.71
CA GLN A 20 -8.80 9.21 -0.78
C GLN A 20 -9.37 10.34 -1.65
N LEU A 21 -10.50 10.15 -2.33
CA LEU A 21 -11.19 11.23 -3.06
C LEU A 21 -11.97 12.16 -2.12
N LEU A 22 -12.29 11.69 -0.91
CA LEU A 22 -13.15 12.41 0.03
C LEU A 22 -12.40 13.05 1.21
N VAL A 23 -11.12 12.69 1.40
CA VAL A 23 -10.26 13.37 2.37
C VAL A 23 -9.93 14.79 1.88
N PRO A 24 -9.75 15.78 2.78
CA PRO A 24 -9.72 15.64 4.24
C PRO A 24 -11.09 15.72 4.93
N TYR A 25 -12.16 16.04 4.21
CA TYR A 25 -13.46 16.39 4.82
C TYR A 25 -14.27 15.18 5.28
N GLN A 26 -14.10 14.02 4.66
CA GLN A 26 -14.79 12.79 5.04
C GLN A 26 -13.83 11.62 5.16
N THR A 27 -14.11 10.74 6.11
CA THR A 27 -13.39 9.47 6.31
C THR A 27 -14.34 8.33 6.01
N VAL A 28 -14.35 7.90 4.74
CA VAL A 28 -15.20 6.81 4.24
C VAL A 28 -14.30 5.66 3.82
N TYR A 29 -14.63 4.44 4.26
CA TYR A 29 -13.94 3.23 3.86
C TYR A 29 -14.77 2.44 2.83
N LEU A 30 -14.10 1.93 1.80
CA LEU A 30 -14.69 1.10 0.75
C LEU A 30 -14.22 -0.33 0.92
N ASN A 31 -15.15 -1.28 0.91
CA ASN A 31 -14.82 -2.70 0.96
C ASN A 31 -14.40 -3.19 -0.42
N ILE A 32 -13.27 -3.87 -0.49
CA ILE A 32 -12.77 -4.52 -1.70
C ILE A 32 -13.22 -5.97 -1.65
N THR A 33 -13.92 -6.41 -2.69
CA THR A 33 -14.53 -7.75 -2.75
C THR A 33 -13.82 -8.71 -3.71
N SER A 34 -12.96 -8.20 -4.59
CA SER A 34 -12.27 -8.99 -5.61
C SER A 34 -11.03 -8.26 -6.14
N MET A 35 -10.18 -8.96 -6.91
CA MET A 35 -8.97 -8.35 -7.48
C MET A 35 -9.27 -7.52 -8.73
N ALA A 36 -10.23 -7.96 -9.54
CA ALA A 36 -10.62 -7.29 -10.78
C ALA A 36 -12.13 -7.49 -11.08
N PRO A 37 -12.70 -6.76 -12.05
CA PRO A 37 -14.02 -7.09 -12.59
C PRO A 37 -14.05 -8.49 -13.22
N PRO A 38 -15.22 -9.16 -13.31
CA PRO A 38 -15.39 -10.38 -14.09
C PRO A 38 -14.95 -10.20 -15.56
N LEU A 39 -14.46 -11.27 -16.19
CA LEU A 39 -13.87 -11.23 -17.54
C LEU A 39 -14.85 -10.75 -18.64
N ASN A 40 -16.16 -10.84 -18.40
CA ASN A 40 -17.20 -10.46 -19.36
C ASN A 40 -17.82 -9.07 -19.09
N GLN A 41 -17.31 -8.31 -18.12
CA GLN A 41 -17.72 -6.92 -17.93
C GLN A 41 -16.84 -5.99 -18.77
N ASN A 42 -17.48 -5.17 -19.60
CA ASN A 42 -16.81 -4.11 -20.36
C ASN A 42 -16.32 -3.02 -19.39
N ASP A 43 -15.12 -2.47 -19.62
CA ASP A 43 -14.49 -1.42 -18.81
C ASP A 43 -15.33 -0.12 -18.68
N ASN A 44 -16.39 0.03 -19.49
CA ASN A 44 -17.29 1.17 -19.51
C ASN A 44 -18.62 0.97 -18.77
N GLU A 45 -18.91 -0.24 -18.26
CA GLU A 45 -20.08 -0.47 -17.42
C GLU A 45 -19.71 -0.20 -15.96
N THR A 46 -19.75 1.07 -15.58
CA THR A 46 -19.77 1.46 -14.17
C THR A 46 -21.08 0.96 -13.58
N THR A 47 -21.07 -0.25 -13.03
CA THR A 47 -22.25 -0.72 -12.32
C THR A 47 -22.44 0.19 -11.09
N ASN A 48 -23.55 0.92 -11.06
CA ASN A 48 -24.06 1.58 -9.85
C ASN A 48 -24.47 0.56 -8.77
N SER A 49 -24.15 -0.73 -8.95
CA SER A 49 -24.31 -1.75 -7.93
C SER A 49 -23.15 -1.69 -6.96
N THR A 50 -23.44 -1.20 -5.76
CA THR A 50 -22.68 -1.33 -4.50
C THR A 50 -22.23 -2.76 -4.14
N GLN A 51 -22.41 -3.76 -5.02
CA GLN A 51 -22.15 -5.17 -4.73
C GLN A 51 -20.74 -5.65 -5.09
N HIS A 52 -20.05 -5.04 -6.06
CA HIS A 52 -18.71 -5.50 -6.47
C HIS A 52 -17.77 -4.32 -6.72
N PHE A 53 -16.96 -3.98 -5.72
CA PHE A 53 -15.91 -2.98 -5.84
C PHE A 53 -14.55 -3.67 -5.72
N SER A 54 -13.78 -3.68 -6.81
CA SER A 54 -12.56 -4.48 -6.90
C SER A 54 -11.29 -3.67 -6.61
N GLY A 55 -10.17 -4.37 -6.39
CA GLY A 55 -8.84 -3.76 -6.30
C GLY A 55 -8.49 -2.97 -7.56
N TYR A 56 -8.84 -3.49 -8.74
CA TYR A 56 -8.73 -2.76 -10.00
C TYR A 56 -9.48 -1.42 -9.98
N ASP A 57 -10.75 -1.40 -9.54
CA ASP A 57 -11.57 -0.18 -9.52
C ASP A 57 -11.00 0.86 -8.55
N ALA A 58 -10.59 0.39 -7.37
CA ALA A 58 -9.93 1.21 -6.36
C ALA A 58 -8.66 1.89 -6.88
N ILE A 59 -7.83 1.15 -7.61
CA ILE A 59 -6.56 1.64 -8.15
C ILE A 59 -6.79 2.54 -9.37
N LYS A 60 -7.64 2.11 -10.32
CA LYS A 60 -7.97 2.84 -11.55
C LYS A 60 -8.66 4.17 -11.24
N GLY A 61 -9.64 4.15 -10.35
CA GLY A 61 -10.39 5.34 -9.91
C GLY A 61 -9.63 6.22 -8.92
N MET A 62 -8.37 5.90 -8.60
CA MET A 62 -7.53 6.65 -7.67
C MET A 62 -8.15 6.82 -6.26
N TYR A 63 -9.00 5.87 -5.84
CA TYR A 63 -9.48 5.78 -4.46
C TYR A 63 -8.33 5.41 -3.51
N THR A 64 -7.39 4.62 -4.01
CA THR A 64 -6.07 4.41 -3.40
C THR A 64 -4.99 5.08 -4.26
N ARG A 65 -4.09 5.83 -3.62
CA ARG A 65 -2.96 6.51 -4.27
C ARG A 65 -1.69 6.27 -3.46
N GLY A 66 -0.54 6.44 -4.10
CA GLY A 66 0.79 6.11 -3.55
C GLY A 66 1.27 4.76 -4.06
N ALA A 67 2.48 4.71 -4.60
CA ALA A 67 2.98 3.51 -5.27
C ALA A 67 3.01 2.28 -4.34
N PRO A 68 3.46 2.39 -3.07
CA PRO A 68 3.39 1.26 -2.14
C PRO A 68 1.95 0.88 -1.76
N ALA A 69 1.07 1.85 -1.48
CA ALA A 69 -0.34 1.55 -1.16
C ALA A 69 -1.08 0.86 -2.32
N ILE A 70 -0.84 1.29 -3.57
CA ILE A 70 -1.41 0.66 -4.76
C ILE A 70 -0.98 -0.80 -4.88
N MET A 71 0.31 -1.09 -4.66
CA MET A 71 0.83 -2.47 -4.66
C MET A 71 0.16 -3.32 -3.59
N LEU A 72 0.07 -2.83 -2.35
CA LEU A 72 -0.51 -3.56 -1.23
C LEU A 72 -2.00 -3.83 -1.43
N VAL A 73 -2.77 -2.84 -1.91
CA VAL A 73 -4.19 -3.03 -2.25
C VAL A 73 -4.34 -4.06 -3.36
N GLY A 74 -3.51 -4.01 -4.40
CA GLY A 74 -3.52 -5.00 -5.47
C GLY A 74 -3.28 -6.42 -4.94
N VAL A 75 -2.19 -6.62 -4.20
CA VAL A 75 -1.83 -7.93 -3.66
C VAL A 75 -2.86 -8.44 -2.65
N PHE A 76 -3.37 -7.62 -1.74
CA PHE A 76 -4.43 -8.05 -0.82
C PHE A 76 -5.76 -8.34 -1.52
N SER A 77 -6.10 -7.63 -2.59
CA SER A 77 -7.32 -7.93 -3.36
C SER A 77 -7.29 -9.32 -4.01
N ILE A 78 -6.10 -9.84 -4.34
CA ILE A 78 -5.91 -11.23 -4.79
C ILE A 78 -6.29 -12.20 -3.66
N ILE A 79 -5.87 -11.91 -2.43
CA ILE A 79 -6.17 -12.74 -1.25
C ILE A 79 -7.67 -12.75 -0.94
N VAL A 80 -8.33 -11.60 -1.00
CA VAL A 80 -9.79 -11.50 -0.80
C VAL A 80 -10.53 -12.40 -1.78
N GLU A 81 -10.20 -12.29 -3.07
CA GLU A 81 -10.87 -13.09 -4.11
C GLU A 81 -10.60 -14.59 -3.93
N LEU A 82 -9.34 -14.97 -3.64
CA LEU A 82 -9.00 -16.36 -3.40
C LEU A 82 -9.64 -16.92 -2.13
N ASN A 83 -9.82 -16.12 -1.08
CA ASN A 83 -10.53 -16.54 0.12
C ASN A 83 -11.99 -16.88 -0.21
N ALA A 84 -12.67 -16.00 -0.96
CA ALA A 84 -14.04 -16.24 -1.42
C ALA A 84 -14.14 -17.54 -2.23
N VAL A 85 -13.23 -17.75 -3.17
CA VAL A 85 -13.23 -18.93 -4.07
C VAL A 85 -12.88 -20.24 -3.33
N ILE A 86 -11.82 -20.24 -2.52
CA ILE A 86 -11.23 -21.47 -1.96
C ILE A 86 -11.82 -21.83 -0.59
N ASN A 87 -12.13 -20.85 0.24
CA ASN A 87 -12.55 -21.07 1.62
C ASN A 87 -14.06 -20.87 1.83
N GLU A 88 -14.69 -19.99 1.05
CA GLU A 88 -16.14 -19.70 1.16
C GLU A 88 -16.98 -20.36 0.07
N ASN A 89 -16.35 -21.07 -0.88
CA ASN A 89 -17.00 -21.70 -2.04
C ASN A 89 -17.82 -20.73 -2.92
N LYS A 90 -17.42 -19.46 -2.98
CA LYS A 90 -18.01 -18.42 -3.85
C LYS A 90 -17.16 -18.26 -5.11
N ASN A 91 -17.60 -18.86 -6.20
CA ASN A 91 -16.84 -18.92 -7.45
C ASN A 91 -17.46 -18.09 -8.58
N ASP A 92 -17.72 -16.81 -8.31
CA ASP A 92 -18.35 -15.88 -9.26
C ASP A 92 -17.48 -15.65 -10.52
N TRP A 93 -16.18 -15.93 -10.43
CA TRP A 93 -15.19 -15.79 -11.52
C TRP A 93 -14.93 -17.08 -12.31
N GLN A 94 -15.68 -18.15 -12.03
CA GLN A 94 -15.69 -19.40 -12.80
C GLN A 94 -14.31 -20.11 -12.85
N TYR A 95 -13.59 -20.11 -11.74
CA TYR A 95 -12.36 -20.87 -11.59
C TYR A 95 -12.61 -22.39 -11.70
N ASN A 96 -11.74 -23.10 -12.41
CA ASN A 96 -11.76 -24.56 -12.44
C ASN A 96 -10.97 -25.13 -11.26
N LEU A 97 -11.63 -25.35 -10.13
CA LEU A 97 -11.00 -25.84 -8.89
C LEU A 97 -10.52 -27.30 -8.99
N SER A 98 -11.08 -28.08 -9.91
CA SER A 98 -10.73 -29.49 -10.12
C SER A 98 -9.50 -29.68 -11.03
N ASN A 99 -9.11 -28.65 -11.79
CA ASN A 99 -7.96 -28.70 -12.70
C ASN A 99 -6.99 -27.56 -12.38
N ILE A 100 -5.96 -27.87 -11.60
CA ILE A 100 -5.00 -26.90 -11.07
C ILE A 100 -4.24 -26.14 -12.17
N PRO A 101 -3.74 -26.78 -13.25
CA PRO A 101 -3.17 -26.04 -14.38
C PRO A 101 -4.12 -24.98 -14.96
N ILE A 102 -5.40 -25.31 -15.13
CA ILE A 102 -6.41 -24.36 -15.63
C ILE A 102 -6.66 -23.26 -14.59
N PHE A 103 -6.83 -23.61 -13.32
CA PHE A 103 -6.99 -22.67 -12.21
C PHE A 103 -5.87 -21.61 -12.20
N LYS A 104 -4.61 -22.06 -12.26
CA LYS A 104 -3.45 -21.17 -12.26
C LYS A 104 -3.45 -20.22 -13.45
N LYS A 105 -3.78 -20.73 -14.64
CA LYS A 105 -3.89 -19.91 -15.85
C LYS A 105 -4.96 -18.82 -15.69
N GLN A 106 -6.14 -19.18 -15.19
CA GLN A 106 -7.21 -18.22 -14.92
C GLN A 106 -6.79 -17.18 -13.86
N LEU A 107 -6.10 -17.61 -12.81
CA LEU A 107 -5.62 -16.72 -11.75
C LEU A 107 -4.61 -15.71 -12.30
N ILE A 108 -3.65 -16.17 -13.09
CA ILE A 108 -2.66 -15.30 -13.75
C ILE A 108 -3.35 -14.28 -14.66
N GLN A 109 -4.35 -14.69 -15.46
CA GLN A 109 -5.11 -13.78 -16.32
C GLN A 109 -5.83 -12.68 -15.53
N ARG A 110 -6.34 -13.01 -14.34
CA ARG A 110 -7.00 -12.02 -13.47
C ARG A 110 -6.00 -11.06 -12.83
N ILE A 111 -4.82 -11.55 -12.45
CA ILE A 111 -3.72 -10.70 -12.00
C ILE A 111 -3.23 -9.78 -13.14
N ASP A 112 -3.17 -10.28 -14.37
CA ASP A 112 -2.86 -9.46 -15.56
C ASP A 112 -3.85 -8.32 -15.72
N LYS A 113 -5.16 -8.60 -15.59
CA LYS A 113 -6.19 -7.55 -15.62
C LYS A 113 -5.98 -6.52 -14.49
N LEU A 114 -5.72 -6.96 -13.25
CA LEU A 114 -5.41 -6.06 -12.13
C LEU A 114 -4.25 -5.11 -12.46
N ILE A 115 -3.15 -5.61 -13.04
CA ILE A 115 -1.98 -4.80 -13.42
C ILE A 115 -2.37 -3.69 -14.42
N THR A 116 -3.32 -3.94 -15.31
CA THR A 116 -3.78 -2.93 -16.29
C THR A 116 -4.53 -1.75 -15.67
N SER A 117 -4.90 -1.79 -14.39
CA SER A 117 -5.53 -0.66 -13.70
C SER A 117 -4.68 0.60 -13.79
N ARG A 118 -3.36 0.48 -13.62
CA ARG A 118 -2.37 1.56 -13.77
C ARG A 118 -1.04 1.01 -14.30
N PRO A 119 -0.87 0.89 -15.63
CA PRO A 119 0.28 0.20 -16.25
C PRO A 119 1.66 0.78 -15.90
N THR A 120 1.74 2.05 -15.50
CA THR A 120 2.98 2.72 -15.10
C THR A 120 3.33 2.53 -13.61
N ALA A 121 2.47 1.87 -12.82
CA ALA A 121 2.73 1.62 -11.41
C ALA A 121 3.67 0.41 -11.23
N VAL A 122 4.98 0.66 -11.32
CA VAL A 122 6.02 -0.38 -11.23
C VAL A 122 5.92 -1.21 -9.95
N ASN A 123 5.60 -0.61 -8.80
CA ASN A 123 5.41 -1.35 -7.56
C ASN A 123 4.28 -2.38 -7.64
N LEU A 124 3.14 -2.04 -8.28
CA LEU A 124 2.05 -2.98 -8.50
C LEU A 124 2.50 -4.15 -9.37
N LEU A 125 3.17 -3.83 -10.49
CA LEU A 125 3.72 -4.84 -11.40
C LEU A 125 4.67 -5.79 -10.65
N ASN A 126 5.59 -5.26 -9.86
CA ASN A 126 6.56 -6.05 -9.10
C ASN A 126 5.86 -6.96 -8.07
N GLY A 127 4.96 -6.42 -7.24
CA GLY A 127 4.22 -7.22 -6.26
C GLY A 127 3.37 -8.31 -6.90
N CYS A 128 2.70 -8.01 -8.02
CA CYS A 128 1.95 -9.01 -8.77
C CYS A 128 2.83 -10.05 -9.45
N ASN A 129 4.04 -9.69 -9.90
CA ASN A 129 4.99 -10.64 -10.49
C ASN A 129 5.52 -11.64 -9.45
N GLU A 130 5.81 -11.18 -8.22
CA GLU A 130 6.17 -12.08 -7.10
C GLU A 130 5.02 -13.07 -6.82
N VAL A 131 3.77 -12.60 -6.77
CA VAL A 131 2.60 -13.47 -6.64
C VAL A 131 2.52 -14.51 -7.77
N LYS A 132 2.72 -14.09 -9.03
CA LYS A 132 2.74 -15.01 -10.18
C LYS A 132 3.87 -16.03 -10.10
N GLN A 133 5.03 -15.66 -9.58
CA GLN A 133 6.14 -16.59 -9.37
C GLN A 133 5.77 -17.64 -8.33
N ILE A 134 5.14 -17.26 -7.21
CA ILE A 134 4.63 -18.20 -6.20
C ILE A 134 3.63 -19.17 -6.84
N ILE A 135 2.67 -18.68 -7.62
CA ILE A 135 1.68 -19.49 -8.33
C ILE A 135 2.35 -20.49 -9.30
N SER A 136 3.32 -20.02 -10.07
CA SER A 136 4.02 -20.84 -11.07
C SER A 136 4.86 -21.93 -10.42
N ASN A 137 5.54 -21.61 -9.33
CA ASN A 137 6.43 -22.53 -8.60
C ASN A 137 5.68 -23.47 -7.65
N PHE A 138 4.39 -23.25 -7.39
CA PHE A 138 3.58 -24.12 -6.53
C PHE A 138 3.44 -25.53 -7.15
N LYS A 139 4.03 -26.56 -6.53
CA LYS A 139 4.03 -27.93 -7.10
C LYS A 139 2.96 -28.84 -6.52
N GLU A 140 2.28 -28.41 -5.47
CA GLU A 140 1.33 -29.24 -4.76
C GLU A 140 -0.05 -29.22 -5.42
N THR A 141 -0.93 -30.12 -4.96
CA THR A 141 -2.29 -30.24 -5.48
C THR A 141 -3.34 -29.56 -4.61
N ASP A 142 -2.97 -29.04 -3.43
CA ASP A 142 -3.92 -28.42 -2.50
C ASP A 142 -3.99 -26.90 -2.68
N LEU A 143 -5.10 -26.40 -3.24
CA LEU A 143 -5.34 -24.96 -3.40
C LEU A 143 -5.36 -24.21 -2.07
N LYS A 144 -5.69 -24.86 -0.94
CA LYS A 144 -5.60 -24.22 0.39
C LYS A 144 -4.16 -23.93 0.79
N GLN A 145 -3.21 -24.75 0.36
CA GLN A 145 -1.79 -24.47 0.60
C GLN A 145 -1.29 -23.30 -0.25
N LEU A 146 -1.69 -23.23 -1.53
CA LEU A 146 -1.40 -22.07 -2.37
C LEU A 146 -1.95 -20.78 -1.74
N TYR A 147 -3.22 -20.80 -1.30
CA TYR A 147 -3.83 -19.67 -0.59
C TYR A 147 -3.01 -19.23 0.63
N LYS A 148 -2.59 -20.17 1.49
CA LYS A 148 -1.77 -19.87 2.67
C LYS A 148 -0.42 -19.25 2.31
N GLN A 149 0.25 -19.74 1.26
CA GLN A 149 1.52 -19.17 0.81
C GLN A 149 1.35 -17.73 0.31
N LEU A 150 0.30 -17.46 -0.46
CA LEU A 150 -0.01 -16.13 -0.96
C LEU A 150 -0.42 -15.17 0.16
N LEU A 151 -1.22 -15.63 1.13
CA LEU A 151 -1.60 -14.83 2.31
C LEU A 151 -0.35 -14.46 3.14
N LYS A 152 0.54 -15.43 3.38
CA LYS A 152 1.80 -15.20 4.09
C LYS A 152 2.69 -14.19 3.36
N PHE A 153 2.84 -14.31 2.05
CA PHE A 153 3.59 -13.35 1.24
C PHE A 153 2.99 -11.94 1.35
N SER A 154 1.67 -11.81 1.18
CA SER A 154 0.97 -10.53 1.18
C SER A 154 1.07 -9.81 2.52
N THR A 155 0.91 -10.54 3.62
CA THR A 155 1.02 -10.01 4.98
C THR A 155 2.45 -9.66 5.35
N GLN A 156 3.44 -10.44 4.88
CA GLN A 156 4.85 -10.11 5.05
C GLN A 156 5.22 -8.84 4.26
N LEU A 157 4.77 -8.71 3.02
CA LEU A 157 5.00 -7.53 2.18
C LEU A 157 4.50 -6.24 2.84
N TYR A 158 3.34 -6.29 3.51
CA TYR A 158 2.82 -5.16 4.29
C TYR A 158 3.69 -4.80 5.49
N LYS A 159 4.18 -5.82 6.23
CA LYS A 159 5.08 -5.62 7.38
C LYS A 159 6.43 -5.06 6.94
N ASP A 160 6.98 -5.59 5.85
CA ASP A 160 8.25 -5.16 5.29
C ASP A 160 8.17 -3.72 4.79
N ASP A 161 7.07 -3.31 4.14
CA ASP A 161 6.84 -1.92 3.74
C ASP A 161 6.82 -0.99 4.95
N LEU A 162 6.15 -1.38 6.05
CA LEU A 162 6.08 -0.55 7.26
C LEU A 162 7.45 -0.42 7.92
N GLU A 163 8.16 -1.53 8.07
CA GLU A 163 9.52 -1.54 8.63
C GLU A 163 10.48 -0.70 7.78
N SER A 164 10.37 -0.81 6.45
CA SER A 164 11.17 -0.03 5.51
C SER A 164 10.87 1.47 5.63
N ASN A 165 9.59 1.87 5.74
CA ASN A 165 9.20 3.26 5.94
C ASN A 165 9.79 3.83 7.24
N LEU A 166 9.76 3.07 8.34
CA LEU A 166 10.36 3.48 9.63
C LEU A 166 11.88 3.64 9.51
N LYS A 167 12.56 2.70 8.83
CA LYS A 167 14.01 2.77 8.56
C LYS A 167 14.37 3.97 7.68
N ILE A 168 13.59 4.24 6.63
CA ILE A 168 13.75 5.43 5.78
C ILE A 168 13.67 6.69 6.63
N GLY A 169 12.67 6.77 7.52
CA GLY A 169 12.51 7.90 8.44
C GLY A 169 13.75 8.14 9.29
N LYS A 170 14.21 7.10 9.99
CA LYS A 170 15.42 7.16 10.85
C LYS A 170 16.67 7.54 10.06
N ASN A 171 16.95 6.82 8.97
CA ASN A 171 18.14 7.04 8.16
C ASN A 171 18.17 8.43 7.54
N GLY A 172 17.01 8.95 7.11
CA GLY A 172 16.88 10.29 6.57
C GLY A 172 17.17 11.39 7.59
N VAL A 173 16.67 11.23 8.83
CA VAL A 173 16.99 12.15 9.94
C VAL A 173 18.49 12.17 10.22
N ASP A 174 19.10 10.99 10.37
CA ASP A 174 20.53 10.87 10.69
C ASP A 174 21.39 11.50 9.59
N TYR A 175 21.02 11.30 8.32
CA TYR A 175 21.69 11.93 7.19
C TYR A 175 21.57 13.45 7.21
N ILE A 176 20.35 14.00 7.37
CA ILE A 176 20.12 15.45 7.36
C ILE A 176 20.92 16.13 8.49
N TYR A 177 20.89 15.60 9.71
CA TYR A 177 21.60 16.20 10.84
C TYR A 177 23.11 16.15 10.64
N LYS A 178 23.62 15.03 10.11
CA LYS A 178 25.03 14.90 9.77
C LYS A 178 25.44 15.93 8.71
N SER A 179 24.66 16.08 7.64
CA SER A 179 24.95 17.04 6.57
C SER A 179 24.93 18.48 7.05
N LEU A 180 23.93 18.87 7.85
CA LEU A 180 23.86 20.22 8.44
C LEU A 180 25.07 20.51 9.35
N ALA A 181 25.50 19.53 10.13
CA ALA A 181 26.70 19.65 10.97
C ALA A 181 27.98 19.80 10.14
N GLU A 182 28.13 19.03 9.07
CA GLU A 182 29.26 19.10 8.13
C GLU A 182 29.31 20.45 7.39
N GLU A 183 28.15 21.05 7.10
CA GLU A 183 28.03 22.39 6.53
C GLU A 183 28.27 23.53 7.55
N GLY A 184 28.42 23.19 8.83
CA GLY A 184 28.54 24.18 9.91
C GLY A 184 27.27 25.01 10.10
N PHE A 185 26.12 24.52 9.62
CA PHE A 185 24.82 25.17 9.80
C PHE A 185 24.50 25.26 11.30
N LYS A 186 23.77 26.31 11.69
CA LYS A 186 23.32 26.49 13.08
C LYS A 186 21.92 27.07 13.09
N GLY A 187 21.11 26.58 14.02
CA GLY A 187 19.77 27.09 14.26
C GLY A 187 18.69 26.26 13.59
N ASP A 188 17.51 26.84 13.51
CA ASP A 188 16.33 26.15 13.02
C ASP A 188 16.35 26.08 11.48
N PHE A 189 15.87 24.96 10.96
CA PHE A 189 15.72 24.76 9.51
C PHE A 189 14.28 24.37 9.17
N SER A 190 13.97 24.43 7.88
CA SER A 190 12.66 24.05 7.33
C SER A 190 12.84 23.02 6.22
N VAL A 191 11.85 22.15 6.05
CA VAL A 191 11.85 21.12 4.99
C VAL A 191 10.70 21.38 4.02
N MET A 192 10.99 21.30 2.72
CA MET A 192 9.98 21.34 1.67
C MET A 192 9.69 19.93 1.16
N THR A 193 8.41 19.59 0.95
CA THR A 193 7.98 18.30 0.38
C THR A 193 6.89 18.47 -0.67
N ILE A 194 6.71 17.48 -1.54
CA ILE A 194 5.75 17.49 -2.64
C ILE A 194 4.92 16.19 -2.67
N CYS A 195 3.65 16.31 -3.09
CA CYS A 195 2.65 15.24 -3.05
C CYS A 195 2.43 14.64 -1.63
N ASN A 196 1.62 13.60 -1.53
CA ASN A 196 1.47 12.87 -0.28
C ASN A 196 2.35 11.61 -0.29
N THR A 197 3.31 11.55 0.64
CA THR A 197 4.23 10.42 0.85
C THR A 197 4.10 9.84 2.27
N GLY A 198 3.02 10.17 2.98
CA GLY A 198 2.74 9.69 4.33
C GLY A 198 2.07 8.33 4.40
N SER A 199 1.47 8.04 5.56
CA SER A 199 0.65 6.83 5.80
C SER A 199 -0.56 6.68 4.86
N LEU A 200 -0.96 7.75 4.17
CA LEU A 200 -1.99 7.69 3.14
C LEU A 200 -1.48 7.05 1.84
N ALA A 201 -0.17 7.02 1.61
CA ALA A 201 0.48 6.52 0.41
C ALA A 201 1.22 5.19 0.60
N THR A 202 1.34 4.69 1.83
CA THR A 202 2.10 3.49 2.21
C THR A 202 1.36 2.65 3.25
N SER A 203 1.93 1.54 3.70
CA SER A 203 1.42 0.74 4.84
C SER A 203 1.34 1.52 6.16
N GLY A 204 2.03 2.66 6.25
CA GLY A 204 2.15 3.45 7.46
C GLY A 204 3.47 4.22 7.48
N HIS A 205 3.55 5.20 8.38
CA HIS A 205 4.65 6.17 8.51
C HIS A 205 4.93 7.05 7.28
N GLY A 206 5.22 6.44 6.14
CA GLY A 206 5.53 7.10 4.88
C GLY A 206 7.03 7.11 4.55
N THR A 207 7.36 7.67 3.39
CA THR A 207 8.74 7.81 2.91
C THR A 207 9.29 9.20 3.22
N ALA A 208 9.15 10.18 2.32
CA ALA A 208 9.62 11.54 2.57
C ALA A 208 8.90 12.20 3.76
N LEU A 209 7.57 12.03 3.86
CA LEU A 209 6.83 12.46 5.05
C LEU A 209 7.18 11.62 6.29
N GLY A 210 7.66 10.38 6.12
CA GLY A 210 8.21 9.56 7.21
C GLY A 210 9.49 10.17 7.80
N ILE A 211 10.39 10.68 6.96
CA ILE A 211 11.58 11.45 7.40
C ILE A 211 11.14 12.70 8.17
N ILE A 212 10.16 13.45 7.65
CA ILE A 212 9.63 14.65 8.31
C ILE A 212 9.00 14.32 9.68
N ARG A 213 8.25 13.22 9.78
CA ARG A 213 7.69 12.74 11.05
C ARG A 213 8.79 12.41 12.06
N SER A 214 9.81 11.66 11.63
CA SER A 214 10.94 11.31 12.49
C SER A 214 11.80 12.53 12.87
N LEU A 215 11.94 13.53 11.99
CA LEU A 215 12.58 14.82 12.31
C LEU A 215 11.81 15.56 13.40
N HIS A 216 10.48 15.64 13.27
CA HIS A 216 9.63 16.28 14.25
C HIS A 216 9.71 15.58 15.62
N GLU A 217 9.65 14.25 15.64
CA GLU A 217 9.79 13.45 16.87
C GLU A 217 11.14 13.73 17.57
N ARG A 218 12.25 13.69 16.83
CA ARG A 218 13.59 13.97 17.38
C ARG A 218 13.72 15.40 17.91
N SER A 219 13.20 16.38 17.17
CA SER A 219 13.23 17.80 17.56
C SER A 219 12.39 18.07 18.82
N THR A 220 11.27 17.36 18.99
CA THR A 220 10.43 17.45 20.20
C THR A 220 11.15 16.85 21.40
N GLN A 221 11.73 15.66 21.25
CA GLN A 221 12.50 14.98 22.31
C GLN A 221 13.68 15.82 22.80
N GLN A 222 14.42 16.47 21.89
CA GLN A 222 15.53 17.36 22.26
C GLN A 222 15.07 18.58 23.09
N SER A 223 13.89 19.11 22.79
CA SER A 223 13.33 20.27 23.49
C SER A 223 12.86 19.94 24.93
N GLU A 224 12.51 18.67 25.19
CA GLU A 224 12.11 18.20 26.53
C GLU A 224 13.32 17.85 27.42
N SER A 225 14.50 17.59 26.84
CA SER A 225 15.67 17.06 27.57
C SER A 225 16.64 18.09 28.17
N GLN A 226 16.35 19.40 28.16
CA GLN A 226 17.12 20.49 28.80
C GLN A 226 18.62 20.17 29.05
N SER A 227 19.42 20.07 27.98
CA SER A 227 20.87 19.99 28.09
C SER A 227 21.53 21.02 27.18
N ASP A 228 22.13 22.05 27.81
CA ASP A 228 22.76 23.25 27.24
C ASP A 228 24.03 22.99 26.38
N ALA A 229 24.18 21.83 25.72
CA ALA A 229 25.42 21.51 24.99
C ALA A 229 25.25 21.00 23.54
N ASP A 230 24.08 20.56 23.09
CA ASP A 230 23.94 19.89 21.77
C ASP A 230 22.68 20.26 20.97
N ASP A 231 22.05 21.40 21.30
CA ASP A 231 20.86 21.95 20.63
C ASP A 231 21.20 22.52 19.23
N GLN A 232 21.65 21.68 18.30
CA GLN A 232 22.17 22.14 17.00
C GLN A 232 21.10 22.39 15.93
N PHE A 233 20.05 21.57 15.84
CA PHE A 233 19.08 21.63 14.72
C PHE A 233 17.64 21.32 15.14
N LYS A 234 16.73 22.28 14.96
CA LYS A 234 15.28 22.04 15.16
C LYS A 234 14.52 22.22 13.85
N LEU A 235 13.55 21.32 13.63
CA LEU A 235 12.61 21.46 12.52
C LEU A 235 11.58 22.52 12.90
N SER A 236 11.68 23.70 12.30
CA SER A 236 10.75 24.80 12.60
C SER A 236 9.42 24.66 11.85
N HIS A 237 9.48 24.39 10.54
CA HIS A 237 8.31 24.36 9.67
C HIS A 237 8.47 23.34 8.54
N VAL A 238 7.33 22.83 8.07
CA VAL A 238 7.23 22.01 6.87
C VAL A 238 6.43 22.78 5.83
N GLN A 239 7.03 23.04 4.68
CA GLN A 239 6.33 23.61 3.54
C GLN A 239 5.89 22.51 2.59
N HIS A 240 4.63 22.56 2.15
CA HIS A 240 4.13 21.70 1.09
C HIS A 240 4.17 22.45 -0.23
N GLY A 241 5.06 22.06 -1.13
CA GLY A 241 5.18 22.66 -2.45
C GLY A 241 3.94 22.39 -3.29
N PHE A 242 3.22 23.45 -3.63
CA PHE A 242 2.32 23.47 -4.77
C PHE A 242 3.13 23.91 -5.98
N ILE A 243 3.25 23.06 -7.00
CA ILE A 243 3.62 23.51 -8.34
C ILE A 243 2.31 24.00 -8.96
N PRO A 244 2.11 25.31 -9.18
CA PRO A 244 0.96 25.77 -9.96
C PRO A 244 1.09 25.17 -11.35
N ASN A 245 0.02 24.54 -11.84
CA ASN A 245 -0.08 24.16 -13.26
C ASN A 245 -0.17 25.41 -14.13
#